data_AF-A0A8D4VQQ1-F1
#
_entry.id   AF-A0A8D4VQQ1-F1
#
_cell.length_a   1.000
_cell.length_b   1.000
_cell.length_c   1.000
_cell.angle_alpha   90.00
_cell.angle_beta   90.00
_cell.angle_gamma   90.00
#
_symmetry.space_group_name_H-M   'P 1'
#
loop_
_entity.id
_entity.type
_entity.pdbx_description
1 polymer ?
#
loop_
_entity_poly.entity_id
_entity_poly.type
_entity_poly.pdbx_seq_one_letter_code
_entity_poly.pdbx_strand_id
1 'polypeptide(L)'
;MALQINQLCVNCWACEPLCPNTAIYEAKPHFLIDPMKCTECAGDHDDPQCAAICPIEGAIVDDFGVALNPPGSLTGIPPERMARAMAELRSH
;
A
#
# COMPACT_ATOMS: atom_id res chain seq x y z
N MET A 1 -3.23 15.71 4.65
CA MET A 1 -2.97 14.33 5.06
C MET A 1 -2.11 13.71 3.98
N ALA A 2 -1.27 12.74 4.33
CA ALA A 2 -0.34 12.12 3.40
C ALA A 2 -0.30 10.61 3.62
N LEU A 3 0.03 9.88 2.55
CA LEU A 3 0.29 8.46 2.67
C LEU A 3 1.73 8.23 3.16
N GLN A 4 1.97 7.06 3.72
CA GLN A 4 3.28 6.65 4.21
C GLN A 4 3.64 5.25 3.70
N ILE A 5 4.93 5.03 3.47
CA ILE A 5 5.51 3.71 3.21
C ILE A 5 6.13 3.23 4.52
N ASN A 6 5.72 2.07 5.02
CA ASN A 6 6.26 1.51 6.26
C ASN A 6 7.38 0.48 6.00
N GLN A 7 7.86 -0.14 7.08
CA GLN A 7 9.00 -1.07 7.09
C GLN A 7 8.79 -2.36 6.28
N LEU A 8 7.57 -2.64 5.79
CA LEU A 8 7.30 -3.79 4.93
C LEU A 8 7.79 -3.58 3.49
N CYS A 9 8.18 -2.36 3.12
CA CYS A 9 8.71 -2.07 1.80
C CYS A 9 9.95 -2.89 1.47
N VAL A 10 9.97 -3.50 0.28
CA VAL A 10 11.06 -4.36 -0.23
C VAL A 10 11.92 -3.67 -1.29
N ASN A 11 11.83 -2.35 -1.43
CA ASN A 11 12.63 -1.56 -2.39
C ASN A 11 12.51 -2.04 -3.85
N CYS A 12 11.30 -2.39 -4.30
CA CYS A 12 11.03 -2.91 -5.65
C CYS A 12 10.92 -1.85 -6.76
N TRP A 13 10.99 -0.55 -6.44
CA TRP A 13 10.89 0.59 -7.37
C TRP A 13 9.54 0.76 -8.10
N ALA A 14 8.54 -0.08 -7.84
CA ALA A 14 7.30 -0.06 -8.61
C ALA A 14 6.44 1.22 -8.42
N CYS A 15 6.46 1.81 -7.23
CA CYS A 15 5.56 2.93 -6.88
C CYS A 15 6.12 4.31 -7.22
N GLU A 16 7.46 4.48 -7.21
CA GLU A 16 8.11 5.76 -7.49
C GLU A 16 7.67 6.39 -8.82
N PRO A 17 7.74 5.69 -9.98
CA PRO A 17 7.38 6.29 -11.27
C PRO A 17 5.88 6.55 -11.44
N LEU A 18 5.02 6.02 -10.56
CA LEU A 18 3.56 6.19 -10.65
C LEU A 18 3.04 7.34 -9.79
N CYS A 19 3.86 7.96 -8.95
CA CYS A 19 3.43 9.09 -8.15
C CYS A 19 3.29 10.35 -9.02
N PRO A 20 2.09 10.92 -9.21
CA PRO A 20 1.88 12.07 -10.12
C PRO A 20 2.64 13.31 -9.65
N ASN A 21 2.86 13.44 -8.34
CA ASN A 21 3.51 14.59 -7.72
C ASN A 21 4.98 14.33 -7.33
N THR A 22 5.58 13.21 -7.76
CA THR A 22 6.97 12.84 -7.42
C THR A 22 7.25 12.94 -5.90
N ALA A 23 6.28 12.51 -5.11
CA ALA A 23 6.36 12.51 -3.65
C ALA A 23 7.13 11.32 -3.09
N ILE A 24 7.23 10.22 -3.84
CA ILE A 24 7.97 9.01 -3.45
C ILE A 24 9.44 9.19 -3.82
N TYR A 25 10.35 8.85 -2.90
CA TYR A 25 11.79 8.93 -3.13
C TYR A 25 12.54 7.80 -2.41
N GLU A 26 13.68 7.40 -2.97
CA GLU A 26 14.58 6.42 -2.36
C GLU A 26 15.15 6.97 -1.05
N ALA A 27 15.07 6.18 0.01
CA ALA A 27 15.65 6.48 1.31
C ALA A 27 16.09 5.19 2.00
N LYS A 28 16.74 5.31 3.16
CA LYS A 28 17.15 4.17 3.99
C LYS A 28 16.33 4.16 5.29
N PRO A 29 15.81 2.99 5.73
CA PRO A 29 16.01 1.66 5.16
C PRO A 29 15.14 1.32 3.93
N HIS A 30 14.12 2.12 3.64
CA HIS A 30 13.20 1.92 2.52
C HIS A 30 12.72 3.25 1.93
N PHE A 31 12.01 3.20 0.81
CA PHE A 31 11.35 4.36 0.18
C PHE A 31 10.46 5.13 1.17
N LEU A 32 10.41 6.45 1.03
CA LEU A 32 9.55 7.33 1.83
C LEU A 32 8.67 8.19 0.92
N ILE A 33 7.63 8.77 1.52
CA ILE A 33 6.73 9.73 0.87
C ILE A 33 6.95 11.10 1.51
N ASP A 34 7.19 12.11 0.69
CA ASP A 34 7.23 13.51 1.09
C ASP A 34 5.79 13.99 1.36
N PRO A 35 5.43 14.28 2.62
CA PRO A 35 4.06 14.66 2.98
C PRO A 35 3.65 16.01 2.39
N MET A 36 4.61 16.86 1.99
CA MET A 36 4.32 18.15 1.37
C MET A 36 3.93 18.02 -0.11
N LYS A 37 4.25 16.88 -0.73
CA LYS A 37 3.95 16.60 -2.14
C LYS A 37 2.85 15.56 -2.32
N CYS A 38 2.58 14.75 -1.30
CA CYS A 38 1.54 13.74 -1.37
C CYS A 38 0.15 14.40 -1.39
N THR A 39 -0.61 14.12 -2.43
CA THR A 39 -2.01 14.54 -2.57
C THR A 39 -2.99 13.38 -2.43
N GLU A 40 -2.51 12.21 -2.01
CA GLU A 40 -3.29 10.96 -2.05
C GLU A 40 -3.81 10.62 -3.46
N CYS A 41 -3.12 11.14 -4.50
CA CYS A 41 -3.53 11.13 -5.90
C CYS A 41 -4.81 11.92 -6.22
N ALA A 42 -5.34 12.70 -5.27
CA ALA A 42 -6.53 13.51 -5.48
C ALA A 42 -6.32 14.52 -6.64
N GLY A 43 -7.22 14.47 -7.62
CA GLY A 43 -7.18 15.29 -8.83
C GLY A 43 -6.47 14.64 -10.02
N ASP A 44 -5.70 13.57 -9.81
CA ASP A 44 -4.98 12.84 -10.85
C ASP A 44 -5.56 11.44 -11.11
N HIS A 45 -5.92 10.72 -10.03
CA HIS A 45 -6.49 9.37 -10.08
C HIS A 45 -7.57 9.17 -9.02
N ASP A 46 -8.47 8.22 -9.25
CA ASP A 46 -9.53 7.86 -8.28
C ASP A 46 -8.94 7.15 -7.05
N ASP A 47 -7.90 6.34 -7.25
CA ASP A 47 -7.25 5.54 -6.21
C ASP A 47 -5.75 5.88 -6.08
N PRO A 48 -5.15 5.73 -4.88
CA PRO A 48 -3.71 5.89 -4.69
C PRO A 48 -2.88 4.85 -5.46
N GLN A 49 -2.18 5.32 -6.50
CA GLN A 49 -1.42 4.45 -7.40
C GLN A 49 -0.33 3.64 -6.70
N CYS A 50 0.29 4.23 -5.67
CA CYS A 50 1.31 3.55 -4.87
C CYS A 50 0.76 2.32 -4.13
N ALA A 51 -0.47 2.39 -3.60
CA ALA A 51 -1.13 1.26 -2.95
C ALA A 51 -1.54 0.19 -3.97
N ALA A 52 -2.06 0.62 -5.13
CA ALA A 52 -2.51 -0.29 -6.19
C ALA A 52 -1.37 -1.12 -6.80
N ILE A 53 -0.17 -0.56 -6.94
CA ILE A 53 0.98 -1.26 -7.55
C ILE A 53 1.86 -1.99 -6.54
N CYS A 54 1.74 -1.67 -5.24
CA CYS A 54 2.68 -2.20 -4.25
C CYS A 54 2.52 -3.73 -4.13
N PRO A 55 3.59 -4.51 -4.37
CA PRO A 55 3.50 -5.97 -4.32
C PRO A 55 3.44 -6.52 -2.89
N ILE A 56 3.59 -5.66 -1.88
CA ILE A 56 3.56 -6.03 -0.46
C ILE A 56 2.34 -5.39 0.18
N GLU A 57 1.30 -6.19 0.40
CA GLU A 57 0.09 -5.78 1.11
C GLU A 57 0.45 -5.27 2.52
N GLY A 58 -0.15 -4.15 2.92
CA GLY A 58 0.07 -3.48 4.18
C GLY A 58 1.23 -2.51 4.21
N ALA A 59 2.02 -2.40 3.13
CA ALA A 59 3.18 -1.50 3.10
C ALA A 59 2.81 -0.01 2.93
N ILE A 60 1.66 0.29 2.33
CA ILE A 60 1.17 1.66 2.13
C ILE A 60 0.07 1.94 3.15
N VAL A 61 0.25 2.97 3.96
CA VAL A 61 -0.66 3.32 5.06
C VAL A 61 -1.06 4.80 5.03
N ASP A 62 -2.18 5.14 5.64
CA ASP A 62 -2.58 6.52 5.90
C ASP A 62 -1.87 7.11 7.14
N ASP A 63 -2.18 8.37 7.47
CA ASP A 63 -1.65 9.06 8.66
C ASP A 63 -2.00 8.38 10.00
N PHE A 64 -2.97 7.45 10.01
CA PHE A 64 -3.36 6.65 11.18
C PHE A 64 -2.72 5.26 11.19
N GLY A 65 -1.91 4.92 10.18
CA GLY A 65 -1.29 3.60 10.03
C GLY A 65 -2.23 2.53 9.48
N VAL A 66 -3.40 2.90 8.94
CA VAL A 66 -4.34 1.98 8.31
C VAL A 66 -3.86 1.66 6.90
N ALA A 67 -3.75 0.38 6.57
CA ALA A 67 -3.29 -0.07 5.27
C ALA A 67 -4.28 0.26 4.14
N LEU A 68 -3.79 0.89 3.08
CA LEU A 68 -4.54 1.14 1.85
C LEU A 68 -4.54 -0.07 0.91
N ASN A 69 -3.51 -0.92 1.00
CA ASN A 69 -3.41 -2.20 0.29
C ASN A 69 -3.48 -3.37 1.28
N PRO A 70 -4.61 -3.61 1.96
CA PRO A 70 -4.70 -4.60 3.03
C PRO A 70 -4.49 -6.04 2.52
N PRO A 71 -4.19 -7.00 3.42
CA PRO A 71 -4.08 -8.41 3.05
C PRO A 71 -5.29 -8.93 2.26
N GLY A 72 -5.04 -9.55 1.11
CA GLY A 72 -6.05 -10.05 0.17
C GLY A 72 -6.43 -9.07 -0.95
N SER A 73 -6.08 -7.79 -0.86
CA SER A 73 -6.40 -6.76 -1.87
C SER A 73 -5.82 -7.07 -3.27
N LEU A 74 -4.63 -7.67 -3.36
CA LEU A 74 -3.98 -8.03 -4.64
C LEU A 74 -4.62 -9.26 -5.31
N THR A 75 -5.24 -10.14 -4.52
CA THR A 75 -5.83 -11.39 -5.02
C THR A 75 -7.31 -11.23 -5.39
N GLY A 76 -7.94 -10.13 -4.99
CA GLY A 76 -9.39 -9.94 -5.12
C GLY A 76 -10.20 -10.93 -4.29
N ILE A 77 -9.58 -11.63 -3.33
CA ILE A 77 -10.26 -12.55 -2.42
C ILE A 77 -10.80 -11.72 -1.25
N PRO A 78 -12.14 -11.66 -1.06
CA PRO A 78 -12.72 -10.96 0.08
C PRO A 78 -12.19 -11.52 1.41
N PRO A 79 -11.93 -10.66 2.42
CA PRO A 79 -11.44 -11.11 3.72
C PRO A 79 -12.29 -12.20 4.37
N GLU A 80 -13.62 -12.19 4.17
CA GLU A 80 -14.49 -13.22 4.75
C GLU A 80 -14.24 -14.61 4.13
N ARG A 81 -13.92 -14.66 2.83
CA ARG A 81 -13.60 -15.91 2.16
C ARG A 81 -12.27 -16.48 2.65
N MET A 82 -11.27 -15.63 2.84
CA MET A 82 -9.98 -16.04 3.41
C MET A 82 -10.15 -16.54 4.86
N ALA A 83 -10.91 -15.81 5.68
CA ALA A 83 -11.17 -16.18 7.07
C ALA A 83 -11.88 -17.55 7.16
N ARG A 84 -12.86 -17.81 6.29
CA ARG A 84 -13.56 -19.10 6.24
C ARG A 84 -12.60 -20.24 5.88
N ALA A 85 -11.79 -20.07 4.83
CA ALA A 85 -10.82 -21.07 4.41
C ALA A 85 -9.78 -21.37 5.50
N MET A 86 -9.27 -20.34 6.18
CA MET A 86 -8.35 -20.52 7.31
C MET A 86 -8.99 -21.25 8.50
N ALA A 87 -10.28 -21.00 8.78
CA ALA A 87 -11.01 -21.71 9.84
C ALA A 87 -11.19 -23.20 9.51
N GLU A 88 -11.54 -23.53 8.26
CA GLU A 88 -11.66 -24.92 7.77
C GLU A 88 -10.34 -25.70 7.85
N LEU A 89 -9.20 -25.05 7.58
CA LEU A 89 -7.87 -25.67 7.71
C LEU A 89 -7.49 -25.94 9.17
N ARG A 90 -7.93 -25.10 10.12
CA ARG A 90 -7.64 -25.27 11.56
C ARG A 90 -8.51 -26.31 12.26
N SER A 91 -9.60 -26.76 11.62
CA SER A 91 -10.45 -27.84 12.14
C SER A 91 -9.95 -29.24 11.79
N HIS A 92 -8.88 -29.35 10.99
CA HIS A 92 -8.19 -30.60 10.66
C HIS A 92 -6.85 -30.67 11.38
#